data_AF-A0A6N6P7A9-F1
#
_entry.id   AF-A0A6N6P7A9-F1
#
_cell.length_a   1.000
_cell.length_b   1.000
_cell.length_c   1.000
_cell.angle_alpha   90.00
_cell.angle_beta   90.00
_cell.angle_gamma   90.00
#
_symmetry.space_group_name_H-M   'P 1'
#
loop_
_entity.id
_entity.type
_entity.pdbx_description
1 polymer ?
#
loop_
_entity_poly.entity_id
_entity_poly.type
_entity_poly.pdbx_seq_one_letter_code
_entity_poly.pdbx_strand_id
1 'polypeptide(L)'
;MLPLAALRAEAPSGNATLRAAAGGSEIVITTTARVAGSIDSLTWNGREFLNSFDHGRQLQSASNLDCATPITAETFNPTEAGSSRDFTGAASTSRLLHWRVGPDSLRTTTQMAFWLAPGDKSGSNLAKNTCVLSDHLLTKRVHIGYKNLPQVIAYDVTFSLPQGERHTQAVFEALTGYMPPEFAEFRQFNPHTGALEPLSDGPGEGLWPVVLSVAGGSHAMGIYAPPQPRPNLTGPTFGRFRFSAENVVKWNCVFRLTDKHGIAPGEYAFRMFVIVGNLETVRAALRALQDAE
;
A
#
# COMPACT_ATOMS: atom_id res chain seq x y z
N MET A 1 42.58 8.71 -26.21
CA MET A 1 41.58 8.82 -25.14
C MET A 1 40.20 8.82 -25.78
N LEU A 2 39.45 7.73 -25.64
CA LEU A 2 38.01 7.73 -25.97
C LEU A 2 37.25 8.37 -24.80
N PRO A 3 36.28 9.27 -25.06
CA PRO A 3 35.48 9.85 -23.98
C PRO A 3 34.58 8.75 -23.39
N LEU A 4 34.63 8.61 -22.06
CA LEU A 4 33.71 7.79 -21.30
C LEU A 4 32.33 8.44 -21.41
N ALA A 5 31.51 7.99 -22.37
CA ALA A 5 30.11 8.33 -22.37
C ALA A 5 29.50 7.74 -21.09
N ALA A 6 29.16 8.61 -20.13
CA ALA A 6 28.33 8.20 -19.02
C ALA A 6 27.05 7.62 -19.60
N LEU A 7 26.85 6.30 -19.48
CA LEU A 7 25.56 5.69 -19.77
C LEU A 7 24.55 6.39 -18.86
N ARG A 8 23.73 7.28 -19.44
CA ARG A 8 22.50 7.70 -18.79
C ARG A 8 21.64 6.45 -18.71
N ALA A 9 21.47 5.92 -17.50
CA ALA A 9 20.45 4.91 -17.27
C ALA A 9 19.12 5.49 -17.74
N GLU A 10 18.42 4.74 -18.60
CA GLU A 10 17.11 5.16 -19.09
C GLU A 10 16.16 5.35 -17.90
N ALA A 11 15.39 6.43 -17.91
CA ALA A 11 14.43 6.69 -16.86
C ALA A 11 13.43 5.52 -16.78
N PRO A 12 13.07 5.07 -15.58
CA PRO A 12 12.15 3.95 -15.45
C PRO A 12 10.79 4.33 -16.06
N SER A 13 10.27 3.50 -16.96
CA SER A 13 9.03 3.84 -17.69
C SER A 13 7.80 3.87 -16.78
N GLY A 14 7.84 3.13 -15.66
CA GLY A 14 6.70 2.94 -14.75
C GLY A 14 5.63 1.99 -15.28
N ASN A 15 5.68 1.61 -16.56
CA ASN A 15 4.71 0.72 -17.21
C ASN A 15 5.23 -0.73 -17.21
N ALA A 16 4.63 -1.60 -16.39
CA ALA A 16 4.98 -3.01 -16.34
C ALA A 16 3.74 -3.88 -16.10
N THR A 17 3.81 -5.13 -16.56
CA THR A 17 2.84 -6.17 -16.26
C THR A 17 3.56 -7.38 -15.70
N LEU A 18 3.18 -7.78 -14.49
CA LEU A 18 3.60 -9.03 -13.86
C LEU A 18 2.46 -10.05 -13.95
N ARG A 19 2.79 -11.33 -14.08
CA ARG A 19 1.80 -12.39 -14.06
C ARG A 19 2.37 -13.69 -13.49
N ALA A 20 1.54 -14.42 -12.75
CA ALA A 20 1.81 -15.81 -12.39
C ALA A 20 0.51 -16.59 -12.19
N ALA A 21 0.59 -17.92 -12.36
CA ALA A 21 -0.54 -18.81 -12.14
C ALA A 21 -0.99 -18.81 -10.67
N ALA A 22 -2.30 -18.80 -10.43
CA ALA A 22 -2.91 -18.86 -9.10
C ALA A 22 -4.26 -19.59 -9.17
N GLY A 23 -4.28 -20.84 -8.72
CA GLY A 23 -5.46 -21.71 -8.83
C GLY A 23 -5.80 -22.02 -10.29
N GLY A 24 -7.06 -21.84 -10.68
CA GLY A 24 -7.54 -22.04 -12.05
C GLY A 24 -7.34 -20.85 -13.00
N SER A 25 -6.63 -19.81 -12.58
CA SER A 25 -6.41 -18.58 -13.36
C SER A 25 -4.99 -18.04 -13.12
N GLU A 26 -4.75 -16.78 -13.49
CA GLU A 26 -3.52 -16.04 -13.20
C GLU A 26 -3.83 -14.78 -12.39
N ILE A 27 -2.91 -14.41 -11.50
CA ILE A 27 -2.86 -13.05 -10.96
C ILE A 27 -2.08 -12.21 -11.96
N VAL A 28 -2.64 -11.06 -12.35
CA VAL A 28 -1.97 -10.08 -13.21
C VAL A 28 -1.91 -8.74 -12.48
N ILE A 29 -0.71 -8.21 -12.30
CA ILE A 29 -0.46 -6.89 -11.70
C ILE A 29 0.04 -5.96 -12.80
N THR A 30 -0.54 -4.76 -12.89
CA THR A 30 -0.07 -3.72 -13.81
C THR A 30 0.33 -2.48 -13.03
N THR A 31 1.51 -1.93 -13.34
CA THR A 31 1.94 -0.60 -12.91
C THR A 31 1.91 0.36 -14.09
N THR A 32 1.72 1.64 -13.83
CA THR A 32 1.75 2.66 -14.88
C THR A 32 2.60 3.87 -14.52
N ALA A 33 3.12 4.54 -15.55
CA ALA A 33 3.82 5.83 -15.44
C ALA A 33 2.94 6.89 -14.78
N ARG A 34 1.62 6.80 -14.99
CA ARG A 34 0.60 7.72 -14.46
C ARG A 34 0.79 7.91 -12.96
N VAL A 35 0.98 6.81 -12.23
CA VAL A 35 1.02 6.75 -10.76
C VAL A 35 2.43 6.42 -10.22
N ALA A 36 3.47 6.92 -10.90
CA ALA A 36 4.87 6.74 -10.53
C ALA A 36 5.28 5.27 -10.29
N GLY A 37 4.72 4.33 -11.07
CA GLY A 37 5.00 2.90 -10.93
C GLY A 37 4.35 2.22 -9.72
N SER A 38 3.40 2.87 -9.04
CA SER A 38 2.50 2.18 -8.11
C SER A 38 1.59 1.19 -8.87
N ILE A 39 0.98 0.25 -8.14
CA ILE A 39 0.13 -0.78 -8.75
C ILE A 39 -1.22 -0.16 -9.09
N ASP A 40 -1.47 -0.03 -10.39
CA ASP A 40 -2.63 0.63 -10.99
C ASP A 40 -3.77 -0.37 -11.29
N SER A 41 -3.46 -1.67 -11.39
CA SER A 41 -4.44 -2.74 -11.61
C SER A 41 -3.97 -4.06 -11.01
N LEU A 42 -4.91 -4.83 -10.47
CA LEU A 42 -4.72 -6.20 -9.98
C LEU A 42 -5.92 -7.04 -10.42
N THR A 43 -5.68 -8.01 -11.29
CA THR A 43 -6.75 -8.89 -11.78
C THR A 43 -6.49 -10.35 -11.41
N TRP A 44 -7.57 -11.09 -11.22
CA TRP A 44 -7.57 -12.55 -11.12
C TRP A 44 -8.91 -13.07 -11.62
N ASN A 45 -8.90 -14.15 -12.39
CA ASN A 45 -10.10 -14.78 -12.95
C ASN A 45 -11.00 -13.78 -13.72
N GLY A 46 -10.37 -12.87 -14.47
CA GLY A 46 -11.05 -11.88 -15.31
C GLY A 46 -11.69 -10.71 -14.56
N ARG A 47 -11.57 -10.62 -13.23
CA ARG A 47 -12.09 -9.49 -12.44
C ARG A 47 -10.97 -8.57 -11.99
N GLU A 48 -11.20 -7.26 -12.13
CA GLU A 48 -10.40 -6.19 -11.52
C GLU A 48 -10.73 -6.05 -10.03
N PHE A 49 -9.69 -5.94 -9.22
CA PHE A 49 -9.77 -5.77 -7.77
C PHE A 49 -9.53 -4.33 -7.34
N LEU A 50 -8.93 -3.47 -8.17
CA LEU A 50 -8.61 -2.09 -7.80
C LEU A 50 -9.51 -1.08 -8.51
N ASN A 51 -9.98 -0.09 -7.76
CA ASN A 51 -10.63 1.10 -8.30
C ASN A 51 -9.58 2.20 -8.48
N SER A 52 -8.76 2.11 -9.52
CA SER A 52 -7.66 3.05 -9.73
C SER A 52 -8.08 4.34 -10.45
N PHE A 53 -9.23 4.93 -10.05
CA PHE A 53 -9.82 6.09 -10.76
C PHE A 53 -8.95 7.36 -10.69
N ASP A 54 -8.46 7.70 -9.50
CA ASP A 54 -7.63 8.88 -9.24
C ASP A 54 -6.35 8.48 -8.50
N HIS A 55 -5.40 9.41 -8.42
CA HIS A 55 -4.24 9.29 -7.54
C HIS A 55 -4.72 9.22 -6.10
N GLY A 56 -4.36 8.13 -5.41
CA GLY A 56 -4.85 7.86 -4.05
C GLY A 56 -5.46 6.46 -3.92
N ARG A 57 -6.03 5.92 -5.00
CA ARG A 57 -6.75 4.62 -4.97
C ARG A 57 -6.00 3.42 -5.54
N GLN A 58 -4.69 3.54 -5.66
CA GLN A 58 -3.81 2.45 -6.10
C GLN A 58 -3.62 1.43 -4.97
N LEU A 59 -3.05 0.26 -5.29
CA LEU A 59 -2.46 -0.61 -4.27
C LEU A 59 -1.08 -0.05 -3.91
N GLN A 60 -1.06 0.78 -2.86
CA GLN A 60 0.04 1.70 -2.58
C GLN A 60 0.35 1.87 -1.09
N SER A 61 1.41 2.62 -0.80
CA SER A 61 1.83 2.95 0.56
C SER A 61 1.83 4.46 0.80
N ALA A 62 1.59 4.84 2.05
CA ALA A 62 1.67 6.22 2.52
C ALA A 62 2.22 6.29 3.94
N SER A 63 2.72 7.45 4.34
CA SER A 63 3.08 7.74 5.74
C SER A 63 2.46 9.06 6.18
N ASN A 64 2.21 9.23 7.48
CA ASN A 64 1.72 10.47 8.04
C ASN A 64 2.52 10.78 9.32
N LEU A 65 3.12 11.96 9.39
CA LEU A 65 4.04 12.31 10.46
C LEU A 65 3.64 13.63 11.12
N ASP A 66 4.12 13.83 12.34
CA ASP A 66 3.80 14.97 13.19
C ASP A 66 4.51 16.27 12.71
N CYS A 67 5.74 16.15 12.22
CA CYS A 67 6.62 17.27 11.85
C CYS A 67 6.73 18.27 13.02
N ALA A 68 7.13 17.76 14.19
CA ALA A 68 7.24 18.49 15.46
C ALA A 68 5.95 19.12 16.01
N THR A 69 4.78 18.78 15.45
CA THR A 69 3.46 19.18 15.95
C THR A 69 2.50 17.99 15.90
N PRO A 70 1.53 17.82 16.81
CA PRO A 70 0.68 16.62 16.82
C PRO A 70 0.13 16.23 15.44
N ILE A 71 0.04 14.91 15.16
CA ILE A 71 -0.57 14.42 13.91
C ILE A 71 -2.02 14.88 13.86
N THR A 72 -2.39 15.58 12.79
CA THR A 72 -3.74 16.07 12.53
C THR A 72 -4.12 15.81 11.07
N ALA A 73 -5.02 14.86 10.84
CA ALA A 73 -5.45 14.44 9.49
C ALA A 73 -4.25 14.18 8.53
N GLU A 74 -4.40 14.28 7.20
CA GLU A 74 -3.29 14.08 6.24
C GLU A 74 -2.43 15.35 6.01
N THR A 75 -2.01 16.04 7.08
CA THR A 75 -1.31 17.33 6.94
C THR A 75 0.19 17.25 6.65
N PHE A 76 0.85 16.12 6.94
CA PHE A 76 2.22 15.84 6.49
C PHE A 76 2.28 14.39 6.05
N ASN A 77 1.76 14.14 4.84
CA ASN A 77 1.43 12.80 4.38
C ASN A 77 2.12 12.46 3.05
N PRO A 78 3.35 11.92 3.06
CA PRO A 78 3.96 11.38 1.85
C PRO A 78 3.18 10.18 1.29
N THR A 79 2.89 10.17 -0.01
CA THR A 79 2.11 9.17 -0.74
C THR A 79 2.87 8.62 -1.96
N GLU A 80 2.80 7.30 -2.20
CA GLU A 80 3.55 6.64 -3.26
C GLU A 80 3.05 7.05 -4.65
N ALA A 81 1.73 6.96 -4.89
CA ALA A 81 1.18 7.09 -6.23
C ALA A 81 1.20 8.52 -6.75
N GLY A 82 1.16 9.52 -5.88
CA GLY A 82 1.09 10.95 -6.23
C GLY A 82 0.29 11.75 -5.20
N SER A 83 0.02 13.03 -5.50
CA SER A 83 -0.71 13.96 -4.65
C SER A 83 -2.21 14.02 -4.97
N SER A 84 -3.00 14.63 -4.10
CA SER A 84 -4.43 14.90 -4.33
C SER A 84 -4.68 15.75 -5.59
N ARG A 85 -3.76 16.68 -5.89
CA ARG A 85 -3.86 17.56 -7.06
C ARG A 85 -3.60 16.85 -8.38
N ASP A 86 -2.94 15.70 -8.34
CA ASP A 86 -2.75 14.87 -9.54
C ASP A 86 -4.08 14.27 -10.00
N PHE A 87 -5.00 14.00 -9.05
CA PHE A 87 -6.37 13.53 -9.30
C PHE A 87 -6.45 12.46 -10.40
N THR A 88 -7.22 12.66 -11.48
CA THR A 88 -7.32 11.75 -12.64
C THR A 88 -6.28 12.05 -13.73
N GLY A 89 -5.32 12.92 -13.45
CA GLY A 89 -4.29 13.36 -14.38
C GLY A 89 -3.38 12.24 -14.86
N ALA A 90 -2.69 12.49 -15.98
CA ALA A 90 -1.83 11.53 -16.66
C ALA A 90 -0.42 11.41 -16.07
N ALA A 91 -0.08 12.25 -15.09
CA ALA A 91 1.24 12.31 -14.48
C ALA A 91 1.12 12.40 -12.95
N SER A 92 2.11 11.84 -12.29
CA SER A 92 2.26 11.88 -10.84
C SER A 92 3.23 12.97 -10.42
N THR A 93 2.94 13.60 -9.28
CA THR A 93 3.90 14.42 -8.55
C THR A 93 5.00 13.55 -7.94
N SER A 94 4.70 12.31 -7.54
CA SER A 94 5.70 11.34 -7.08
C SER A 94 6.63 10.93 -8.23
N ARG A 95 7.85 10.54 -7.91
CA ARG A 95 8.88 10.22 -8.91
C ARG A 95 9.42 8.81 -8.75
N LEU A 96 9.18 7.97 -9.74
CA LEU A 96 9.85 6.68 -9.83
C LEU A 96 11.33 6.90 -10.16
N LEU A 97 12.22 6.53 -9.22
CA LEU A 97 13.66 6.74 -9.36
C LEU A 97 14.34 5.52 -9.95
N HIS A 98 13.95 4.34 -9.46
CA HIS A 98 14.56 3.06 -9.85
C HIS A 98 13.51 1.97 -9.92
N TRP A 99 13.74 1.01 -10.81
CA TRP A 99 12.98 -0.23 -10.81
C TRP A 99 13.76 -1.43 -11.35
N ARG A 100 13.27 -2.62 -11.03
CA ARG A 100 13.63 -3.87 -11.67
C ARG A 100 12.35 -4.68 -11.83
N VAL A 101 12.07 -5.11 -13.05
CA VAL A 101 10.86 -5.83 -13.42
C VAL A 101 11.27 -7.23 -13.88
N GLY A 102 10.65 -8.24 -13.28
CA GLY A 102 10.68 -9.63 -13.71
C GLY A 102 9.32 -10.08 -14.26
N PRO A 103 9.15 -11.36 -14.61
CA PRO A 103 7.86 -11.87 -15.10
C PRO A 103 6.75 -11.85 -14.05
N ASP A 104 7.10 -12.09 -12.78
CA ASP A 104 6.21 -12.26 -11.63
C ASP A 104 6.59 -11.38 -10.44
N SER A 105 7.59 -10.52 -10.62
CA SER A 105 8.19 -9.74 -9.54
C SER A 105 8.56 -8.33 -9.96
N LEU A 106 8.46 -7.40 -9.02
CA LEU A 106 8.77 -5.99 -9.19
C LEU A 106 9.54 -5.49 -7.98
N ARG A 107 10.55 -4.68 -8.23
CA ARG A 107 11.15 -3.81 -7.22
C ARG A 107 11.13 -2.38 -7.73
N THR A 108 10.66 -1.43 -6.91
CA THR A 108 10.69 0.00 -7.21
C THR A 108 11.33 0.78 -6.07
N THR A 109 11.86 1.96 -6.39
CA THR A 109 12.15 3.03 -5.43
C THR A 109 11.52 4.31 -5.94
N THR A 110 10.63 4.90 -5.15
CA THR A 110 9.85 6.09 -5.50
C THR A 110 10.12 7.19 -4.48
N GLN A 111 10.38 8.41 -4.97
CA GLN A 111 10.32 9.62 -4.15
C GLN A 111 8.86 10.06 -4.04
N MET A 112 8.35 10.07 -2.81
CA MET A 112 6.92 10.26 -2.55
C MET A 112 6.55 11.74 -2.64
N ALA A 113 5.39 12.06 -3.20
CA ALA A 113 4.77 13.37 -3.10
C ALA A 113 4.11 13.54 -1.74
N PHE A 114 3.93 14.78 -1.28
CA PHE A 114 2.95 15.04 -0.24
C PHE A 114 1.53 15.00 -0.82
N TRP A 115 0.60 14.39 -0.10
CA TRP A 115 -0.81 14.31 -0.48
C TRP A 115 -1.42 15.70 -0.71
N LEU A 116 -1.11 16.65 0.17
CA LEU A 116 -1.53 18.05 0.08
C LEU A 116 -0.39 18.92 -0.45
N ALA A 117 -0.70 19.92 -1.26
CA ALA A 117 0.27 20.94 -1.61
C ALA A 117 0.36 22.02 -0.51
N PRO A 118 1.44 22.82 -0.49
CA PRO A 118 1.55 23.95 0.44
C PRO A 118 0.33 24.88 0.32
N GLY A 119 -0.29 25.18 1.46
CA GLY A 119 -1.48 26.02 1.54
C GLY A 119 -2.82 25.26 1.47
N ASP A 120 -2.82 23.98 1.07
CA ASP A 120 -4.02 23.14 1.09
C ASP A 120 -4.37 22.71 2.52
N LYS A 121 -5.55 22.11 2.69
CA LYS A 121 -6.07 21.67 4.01
C LYS A 121 -6.62 20.25 3.96
N SER A 122 -6.46 19.53 5.06
CA SER A 122 -7.28 18.34 5.36
C SER A 122 -8.21 18.69 6.53
N GLY A 123 -9.51 18.78 6.22
CA GLY A 123 -10.50 19.39 7.10
C GLY A 123 -10.14 20.85 7.42
N SER A 124 -10.06 21.18 8.72
CA SER A 124 -9.68 22.52 9.20
C SER A 124 -8.17 22.74 9.29
N ASN A 125 -7.35 21.69 9.10
CA ASN A 125 -5.91 21.74 9.36
C ASN A 125 -5.12 22.05 8.09
N LEU A 126 -4.19 23.00 8.17
CA LEU A 126 -3.29 23.36 7.07
C LEU A 126 -2.22 22.28 6.85
N ALA A 127 -1.89 22.03 5.60
CA ALA A 127 -0.74 21.21 5.22
C ALA A 127 0.55 21.79 5.83
N LYS A 128 1.41 20.91 6.37
CA LYS A 128 2.64 21.26 7.08
C LYS A 128 3.86 21.33 6.16
N ASN A 129 3.76 20.79 4.94
CA ASN A 129 4.81 20.79 3.93
C ASN A 129 4.97 22.16 3.25
N THR A 130 6.19 22.44 2.79
CA THR A 130 6.55 23.67 2.07
C THR A 130 6.80 23.45 0.58
N CYS A 131 6.84 22.20 0.13
CA CYS A 131 6.95 21.76 -1.26
C CYS A 131 5.99 20.61 -1.53
N VAL A 132 5.73 20.29 -2.81
CA VAL A 132 4.81 19.20 -3.21
C VAL A 132 5.47 17.83 -3.25
N LEU A 133 6.78 17.78 -3.50
CA LEU A 133 7.58 16.56 -3.52
C LEU A 133 8.34 16.45 -2.21
N SER A 134 8.24 15.31 -1.53
CA SER A 134 8.95 15.08 -0.28
C SER A 134 10.35 14.51 -0.52
N ASP A 135 11.19 14.51 0.52
CA ASP A 135 12.46 13.79 0.51
C ASP A 135 12.32 12.34 1.03
N HIS A 136 11.08 11.88 1.27
CA HIS A 136 10.79 10.51 1.68
C HIS A 136 10.88 9.58 0.48
N LEU A 137 11.58 8.46 0.67
CA LEU A 137 11.65 7.41 -0.34
C LEU A 137 10.87 6.18 0.12
N LEU A 138 10.24 5.51 -0.84
CA LEU A 138 9.65 4.19 -0.64
C LEU A 138 10.33 3.20 -1.56
N THR A 139 10.99 2.19 -1.00
CA THR A 139 11.39 1.00 -1.75
C THR A 139 10.34 -0.08 -1.57
N LYS A 140 9.79 -0.58 -2.67
CA LYS A 140 8.79 -1.65 -2.68
C LYS A 140 9.33 -2.89 -3.39
N ARG A 141 9.01 -4.08 -2.89
CA ARG A 141 9.24 -5.37 -3.53
C ARG A 141 7.95 -6.17 -3.55
N VAL A 142 7.59 -6.65 -4.72
CA VAL A 142 6.38 -7.42 -4.98
C VAL A 142 6.78 -8.72 -5.67
N HIS A 143 6.21 -9.82 -5.23
CA HIS A 143 6.35 -11.12 -5.88
C HIS A 143 5.00 -11.85 -5.86
N ILE A 144 4.54 -12.32 -7.01
CA ILE A 144 3.32 -13.12 -7.12
C ILE A 144 3.67 -14.57 -6.76
N GLY A 145 2.98 -15.12 -5.76
CA GLY A 145 3.27 -16.41 -5.16
C GLY A 145 4.20 -16.28 -3.94
N TYR A 146 3.94 -17.07 -2.90
CA TYR A 146 4.77 -17.17 -1.71
C TYR A 146 4.84 -18.61 -1.19
N LYS A 147 6.05 -19.17 -1.07
CA LYS A 147 6.24 -20.59 -0.73
C LYS A 147 5.38 -21.47 -1.66
N ASN A 148 4.48 -22.29 -1.11
CA ASN A 148 3.52 -23.13 -1.83
C ASN A 148 2.13 -22.47 -2.01
N LEU A 149 2.01 -21.16 -1.80
CA LEU A 149 0.77 -20.39 -1.90
C LEU A 149 0.82 -19.46 -3.14
N PRO A 150 0.44 -19.96 -4.33
CA PRO A 150 0.49 -19.17 -5.57
C PRO A 150 -0.46 -17.95 -5.57
N GLN A 151 -1.51 -17.99 -4.76
CA GLN A 151 -2.52 -16.94 -4.61
C GLN A 151 -2.07 -15.75 -3.73
N VAL A 152 -0.89 -15.84 -3.12
CA VAL A 152 -0.36 -14.86 -2.18
C VAL A 152 0.66 -13.98 -2.89
N ILE A 153 0.48 -12.67 -2.83
CA ILE A 153 1.44 -11.67 -3.28
C ILE A 153 2.26 -11.25 -2.05
N ALA A 154 3.54 -11.61 -2.03
CA ALA A 154 4.47 -11.10 -1.03
C ALA A 154 4.78 -9.63 -1.33
N TYR A 155 4.61 -8.78 -0.31
CA TYR A 155 4.70 -7.33 -0.44
C TYR A 155 5.57 -6.76 0.68
N ASP A 156 6.81 -6.43 0.35
CA ASP A 156 7.74 -5.79 1.27
C ASP A 156 7.89 -4.31 0.91
N VAL A 157 7.82 -3.44 1.91
CA VAL A 157 8.12 -2.00 1.75
C VAL A 157 9.18 -1.55 2.71
N THR A 158 9.90 -0.51 2.34
CA THR A 158 10.85 0.19 3.18
C THR A 158 10.69 1.68 2.97
N PHE A 159 10.25 2.37 4.02
CA PHE A 159 10.20 3.83 4.05
C PHE A 159 11.56 4.35 4.48
N SER A 160 12.13 5.29 3.74
CA SER A 160 13.35 5.99 4.10
C SER A 160 12.98 7.40 4.55
N LEU A 161 13.08 7.66 5.85
CA LEU A 161 12.86 8.99 6.42
C LEU A 161 14.10 9.88 6.20
N PRO A 162 13.94 11.10 5.68
CA PRO A 162 15.05 11.97 5.33
C PRO A 162 15.76 12.55 6.55
N GLN A 163 17.01 12.94 6.37
CA GLN A 163 17.73 13.73 7.37
C GLN A 163 17.15 15.14 7.48
N GLY A 164 17.22 15.74 8.68
CA GLY A 164 16.81 17.13 8.90
C GLY A 164 15.35 17.31 9.30
N GLU A 165 14.49 16.33 9.04
CA GLU A 165 13.13 16.30 9.58
C GLU A 165 13.13 15.83 11.05
N ARG A 166 12.18 16.33 11.85
CA ARG A 166 12.04 15.97 13.26
C ARG A 166 10.63 15.45 13.53
N HIS A 167 10.58 14.20 13.98
CA HIS A 167 9.34 13.51 14.27
C HIS A 167 9.37 12.83 15.63
N THR A 168 8.23 12.77 16.31
CA THR A 168 8.02 11.93 17.50
C THR A 168 6.92 10.90 17.28
N GLN A 169 6.10 11.09 16.24
CA GLN A 169 5.06 10.16 15.81
C GLN A 169 5.11 9.97 14.30
N ALA A 170 5.02 8.71 13.87
CA ALA A 170 4.85 8.35 12.47
C ALA A 170 3.80 7.24 12.36
N VAL A 171 2.85 7.41 11.45
CA VAL A 171 1.88 6.40 11.04
C VAL A 171 2.26 5.95 9.64
N PHE A 172 2.63 4.69 9.50
CA PHE A 172 2.89 4.08 8.20
C PHE A 172 1.64 3.31 7.77
N GLU A 173 0.91 3.84 6.80
CA GLU A 173 -0.04 3.05 6.03
C GLU A 173 0.79 2.21 5.04
N ALA A 174 1.37 1.13 5.57
CA ALA A 174 2.36 0.33 4.87
C ALA A 174 1.80 -0.25 3.57
N LEU A 175 0.51 -0.58 3.55
CA LEU A 175 -0.21 -0.90 2.33
C LEU A 175 -1.69 -0.59 2.46
N THR A 176 -2.28 -0.08 1.39
CA THR A 176 -3.72 0.04 1.23
C THR A 176 -4.15 -0.39 -0.15
N GLY A 177 -5.35 -0.98 -0.24
CA GLY A 177 -6.02 -1.29 -1.50
C GLY A 177 -7.45 -0.74 -1.49
N TYR A 178 -7.80 -0.05 -2.58
CA TYR A 178 -9.15 0.46 -2.83
C TYR A 178 -9.83 -0.42 -3.86
N MET A 179 -10.93 -1.08 -3.50
CA MET A 179 -11.68 -1.97 -4.37
C MET A 179 -12.97 -1.30 -4.88
N PRO A 180 -13.45 -1.70 -6.06
CA PRO A 180 -14.79 -1.36 -6.53
C PRO A 180 -15.88 -1.69 -5.49
N PRO A 181 -17.01 -0.95 -5.49
CA PRO A 181 -18.04 -1.05 -4.45
C PRO A 181 -18.71 -2.43 -4.39
N GLU A 182 -18.58 -3.25 -5.44
CA GLU A 182 -19.08 -4.62 -5.48
C GLU A 182 -18.40 -5.53 -4.46
N PHE A 183 -17.19 -5.20 -3.99
CA PHE A 183 -16.51 -5.87 -2.87
C PHE A 183 -17.14 -5.49 -1.52
N ALA A 184 -18.46 -5.62 -1.43
CA ALA A 184 -19.29 -5.09 -0.35
C ALA A 184 -19.41 -6.02 0.87
N GLU A 185 -18.91 -7.25 0.83
CA GLU A 185 -18.89 -8.16 1.99
C GLU A 185 -17.59 -7.96 2.79
N PHE A 186 -17.72 -7.44 4.00
CA PHE A 186 -16.61 -7.16 4.90
C PHE A 186 -16.47 -8.30 5.90
N ARG A 187 -15.27 -8.86 6.02
CA ARG A 187 -14.95 -9.94 6.95
C ARG A 187 -13.63 -9.70 7.64
N GLN A 188 -13.48 -10.30 8.82
CA GLN A 188 -12.20 -10.40 9.53
C GLN A 188 -11.83 -11.87 9.69
N PHE A 189 -10.54 -12.19 9.62
CA PHE A 189 -10.04 -13.53 9.91
C PHE A 189 -9.76 -13.67 11.40
N ASN A 190 -10.47 -14.57 12.06
CA ASN A 190 -10.19 -14.91 13.46
C ASN A 190 -9.04 -15.93 13.51
N PRO A 191 -7.85 -15.57 14.00
CA PRO A 191 -6.70 -16.48 14.00
C PRO A 191 -6.89 -17.68 14.92
N HIS A 192 -7.72 -17.56 15.96
CA HIS A 192 -7.96 -18.63 16.93
C HIS A 192 -8.81 -19.75 16.32
N THR A 193 -9.86 -19.39 15.57
CA THR A 193 -10.79 -20.35 14.97
C THR A 193 -10.44 -20.70 13.52
N GLY A 194 -9.66 -19.86 12.85
CA GLY A 194 -9.38 -19.99 11.42
C GLY A 194 -10.57 -19.64 10.51
N ALA A 195 -11.60 -18.99 11.06
CA ALA A 195 -12.82 -18.62 10.35
C ALA A 195 -12.78 -17.16 9.84
N LEU A 196 -13.56 -16.90 8.78
CA LEU A 196 -13.88 -15.53 8.36
C LEU A 196 -15.22 -15.11 8.99
N GLU A 197 -15.16 -14.15 9.89
CA GLU A 197 -16.31 -13.62 10.61
C GLU A 197 -16.81 -12.33 9.96
N PRO A 198 -18.13 -12.05 9.98
CA PRO A 198 -18.66 -10.77 9.51
C PRO A 198 -18.01 -9.59 10.22
N LEU A 199 -17.74 -8.52 9.47
CA LEU A 199 -17.20 -7.27 9.97
C LEU A 199 -18.10 -6.12 9.48
N SER A 200 -18.24 -5.06 10.28
CA SER A 200 -18.89 -3.84 9.79
C SER A 200 -18.07 -3.19 8.67
N ASP A 201 -18.72 -2.41 7.82
CA ASP A 201 -18.07 -1.70 6.70
C ASP A 201 -17.26 -0.46 7.13
N GLY A 202 -17.24 -0.16 8.44
CA GLY A 202 -16.41 0.86 9.05
C GLY A 202 -17.01 2.28 9.00
N PRO A 203 -16.19 3.32 9.16
CA PRO A 203 -14.73 3.31 9.26
C PRO A 203 -14.19 2.72 10.57
N GLY A 204 -12.88 2.46 10.62
CA GLY A 204 -12.18 1.99 11.83
C GLY A 204 -11.21 0.84 11.57
N GLU A 205 -10.58 0.37 12.64
CA GLU A 205 -9.38 -0.47 12.57
C GLU A 205 -9.42 -1.55 13.66
N GLY A 206 -8.88 -2.73 13.37
CA GLY A 206 -8.82 -3.87 14.28
C GLY A 206 -7.49 -4.61 14.22
N LEU A 207 -7.34 -5.59 15.11
CA LEU A 207 -6.11 -6.40 15.19
C LEU A 207 -6.08 -7.55 14.18
N TRP A 208 -7.23 -7.89 13.58
CA TRP A 208 -7.37 -9.08 12.78
C TRP A 208 -7.38 -8.77 11.28
N PRO A 209 -6.80 -9.65 10.43
CA PRO A 209 -6.74 -9.46 8.99
C PRO A 209 -8.12 -9.18 8.39
N VAL A 210 -8.21 -8.17 7.53
CA VAL A 210 -9.45 -7.80 6.83
C VAL A 210 -9.49 -8.49 5.46
N VAL A 211 -10.68 -8.98 5.11
CA VAL A 211 -11.00 -9.55 3.80
C VAL A 211 -12.25 -8.86 3.27
N LEU A 212 -12.15 -8.30 2.06
CA LEU A 212 -13.32 -7.80 1.33
C LEU A 212 -13.61 -8.73 0.16
N SER A 213 -14.88 -9.02 -0.08
CA SER A 213 -15.30 -9.88 -1.19
C SER A 213 -16.55 -9.37 -1.89
N VAL A 214 -16.72 -9.80 -3.15
CA VAL A 214 -18.00 -9.67 -3.83
C VAL A 214 -19.06 -10.55 -3.18
N ALA A 215 -20.33 -10.26 -3.47
CA ALA A 215 -21.45 -11.07 -3.01
C ALA A 215 -21.24 -12.56 -3.36
N GLY A 216 -21.41 -13.44 -2.37
CA GLY A 216 -21.22 -14.89 -2.53
C GLY A 216 -19.75 -15.35 -2.60
N GLY A 217 -18.78 -14.44 -2.49
CA GLY A 217 -17.39 -14.78 -2.21
C GLY A 217 -16.59 -15.36 -3.36
N SER A 218 -17.05 -15.23 -4.61
CA SER A 218 -16.32 -15.72 -5.80
C SER A 218 -14.97 -15.02 -6.00
N HIS A 219 -14.87 -13.77 -5.55
CA HIS A 219 -13.67 -12.93 -5.61
C HIS A 219 -13.53 -12.19 -4.29
N ALA A 220 -12.37 -12.33 -3.67
CA ALA A 220 -12.03 -11.82 -2.36
C ALA A 220 -10.56 -11.39 -2.36
N MET A 221 -10.28 -10.28 -1.70
CA MET A 221 -8.93 -9.82 -1.43
C MET A 221 -8.74 -9.59 0.07
N GLY A 222 -7.72 -10.23 0.62
CA GLY A 222 -7.33 -10.11 2.01
C GLY A 222 -5.94 -9.49 2.16
N ILE A 223 -5.69 -8.91 3.33
CA ILE A 223 -4.38 -8.39 3.73
C ILE A 223 -3.96 -9.05 5.03
N TYR A 224 -2.73 -9.56 5.08
CA TYR A 224 -2.09 -10.08 6.27
C TYR A 224 -0.73 -9.45 6.45
N ALA A 225 -0.33 -9.25 7.69
CA ALA A 225 1.03 -8.93 8.05
C ALA A 225 1.34 -9.69 9.34
N PRO A 226 2.47 -10.40 9.43
CA PRO A 226 2.87 -11.01 10.67
C PRO A 226 3.25 -9.94 11.70
N PRO A 227 3.18 -10.26 13.01
CA PRO A 227 3.72 -9.39 14.05
C PRO A 227 5.18 -9.04 13.78
N GLN A 228 5.51 -7.76 13.78
CA GLN A 228 6.87 -7.26 13.51
C GLN A 228 7.37 -6.42 14.69
N PRO A 229 7.53 -7.06 15.88
CA PRO A 229 7.82 -6.34 17.12
C PRO A 229 9.16 -5.62 17.03
N ARG A 230 9.12 -4.31 17.26
CA ARG A 230 10.28 -3.44 17.35
C ARG A 230 10.04 -2.44 18.49
N PRO A 231 11.09 -1.91 19.14
CA PRO A 231 10.93 -0.85 20.12
C PRO A 231 10.08 0.28 19.57
N ASN A 232 9.15 0.79 20.38
CA ASN A 232 8.31 1.95 20.07
C ASN A 232 7.33 1.78 18.88
N LEU A 233 7.28 0.60 18.27
CA LEU A 233 6.40 0.28 17.13
C LEU A 233 5.18 -0.52 17.61
N THR A 234 3.99 -0.09 17.22
CA THR A 234 2.73 -0.84 17.36
C THR A 234 2.18 -1.21 15.98
N GLY A 235 1.33 -2.23 15.96
CA GLY A 235 0.82 -2.86 14.75
C GLY A 235 1.44 -4.25 14.51
N PRO A 236 1.06 -4.93 13.42
CA PRO A 236 0.12 -4.45 12.40
C PRO A 236 -1.30 -4.31 12.93
N THR A 237 -2.03 -3.36 12.36
CA THR A 237 -3.48 -3.24 12.51
C THR A 237 -4.12 -3.08 11.14
N PHE A 238 -5.39 -3.45 11.01
CA PHE A 238 -6.08 -3.55 9.73
C PHE A 238 -7.36 -2.73 9.75
N GLY A 239 -7.47 -1.78 8.83
CA GLY A 239 -8.62 -0.91 8.69
C GLY A 239 -9.55 -1.33 7.57
N ARG A 240 -10.79 -0.86 7.67
CA ARG A 240 -11.86 -1.07 6.69
C ARG A 240 -12.74 0.17 6.60
N PHE A 241 -13.08 0.54 5.37
CA PHE A 241 -13.80 1.77 5.06
C PHE A 241 -14.72 1.59 3.86
N ARG A 242 -15.86 2.28 3.88
CA ARG A 242 -16.71 2.53 2.73
C ARG A 242 -16.78 4.04 2.49
N PHE A 243 -16.49 4.44 1.25
CA PHE A 243 -16.54 5.83 0.80
C PHE A 243 -17.69 5.98 -0.19
N SER A 244 -18.85 6.40 0.30
CA SER A 244 -20.09 6.45 -0.51
C SER A 244 -20.02 7.49 -1.62
N ALA A 245 -19.38 8.64 -1.41
CA ALA A 245 -19.27 9.69 -2.43
C ALA A 245 -18.33 9.28 -3.57
N GLU A 246 -17.25 8.60 -3.23
CA GLU A 246 -16.21 8.12 -4.13
C GLU A 246 -16.56 6.78 -4.78
N ASN A 247 -17.64 6.14 -4.32
CA ASN A 247 -18.12 4.83 -4.74
C ASN A 247 -17.03 3.75 -4.69
N VAL A 248 -16.37 3.62 -3.55
CA VAL A 248 -15.22 2.73 -3.35
C VAL A 248 -15.18 2.17 -1.93
N VAL A 249 -14.58 0.99 -1.75
CA VAL A 249 -14.27 0.42 -0.43
C VAL A 249 -12.77 0.24 -0.26
N LYS A 250 -12.27 0.26 0.97
CA LYS A 250 -10.83 0.23 1.26
C LYS A 250 -10.53 -0.70 2.42
N TRP A 251 -9.43 -1.44 2.31
CA TRP A 251 -8.69 -1.89 3.50
C TRP A 251 -7.31 -1.25 3.54
N ASN A 252 -6.72 -1.18 4.73
CA ASN A 252 -5.31 -0.82 4.91
C ASN A 252 -4.64 -1.71 5.97
N CYS A 253 -3.31 -1.72 5.97
CA CYS A 253 -2.47 -2.27 7.03
C CYS A 253 -1.56 -1.16 7.55
N VAL A 254 -1.63 -0.90 8.85
CA VAL A 254 -1.01 0.26 9.50
C VAL A 254 -0.03 -0.18 10.59
N PHE A 255 1.09 0.54 10.67
CA PHE A 255 2.03 0.47 11.77
C PHE A 255 2.24 1.88 12.34
N ARG A 256 2.42 1.99 13.66
CA ARG A 256 2.61 3.30 14.33
C ARG A 256 3.85 3.29 15.17
N LEU A 257 4.75 4.22 14.90
CA LEU A 257 5.98 4.45 15.64
C LEU A 257 5.81 5.70 16.51
N THR A 258 6.16 5.61 17.79
CA THR A 258 6.12 6.76 18.70
C THR A 258 7.35 6.77 19.60
N ASP A 259 8.19 7.79 19.43
CA ASP A 259 9.38 7.98 20.25
C ASP A 259 9.47 9.44 20.73
N LYS A 260 9.35 9.62 22.05
CA LYS A 260 9.43 10.95 22.69
C LYS A 260 10.80 11.61 22.55
N HIS A 261 11.85 10.83 22.28
CA HIS A 261 13.21 11.34 22.07
C HIS A 261 13.48 11.71 20.60
N GLY A 262 12.55 11.39 19.71
CA GLY A 262 12.66 11.60 18.28
C GLY A 262 12.81 10.29 17.53
N ILE A 263 12.11 10.20 16.39
CA ILE A 263 12.25 9.14 15.41
C ILE A 263 13.49 9.45 14.57
N ALA A 264 14.40 8.49 14.47
CA ALA A 264 15.63 8.65 13.72
C ALA A 264 15.36 8.71 12.19
N PRO A 265 16.16 9.47 11.42
CA PRO A 265 16.17 9.29 9.97
C PRO A 265 16.70 7.90 9.62
N GLY A 266 16.27 7.34 8.49
CA GLY A 266 16.69 6.02 8.06
C GLY A 266 15.55 5.12 7.59
N GLU A 267 15.84 3.81 7.52
CA GLU A 267 14.97 2.83 6.90
C GLU A 267 14.02 2.14 7.89
N TYR A 268 12.73 2.09 7.53
CA TYR A 268 11.66 1.43 8.25
C TYR A 268 10.97 0.43 7.33
N ALA A 269 11.34 -0.84 7.47
CA ALA A 269 10.83 -1.93 6.63
C ALA A 269 9.57 -2.59 7.22
N PHE A 270 8.63 -2.99 6.36
CA PHE A 270 7.42 -3.73 6.73
C PHE A 270 7.14 -4.83 5.70
N ARG A 271 6.79 -6.02 6.19
CA ARG A 271 6.34 -7.15 5.37
C ARG A 271 4.84 -7.35 5.49
N MET A 272 4.20 -7.53 4.35
CA MET A 272 2.78 -7.85 4.23
C MET A 272 2.55 -8.87 3.12
N PHE A 273 1.35 -9.43 3.10
CA PHE A 273 0.88 -10.41 2.15
C PHE A 273 -0.52 -10.01 1.69
N VAL A 274 -0.69 -9.81 0.39
CA VAL A 274 -2.01 -9.63 -0.23
C VAL A 274 -2.45 -10.99 -0.77
N ILE A 275 -3.67 -11.40 -0.46
CA ILE A 275 -4.20 -12.70 -0.90
C ILE A 275 -5.37 -12.45 -1.83
N VAL A 276 -5.37 -13.09 -3.00
CA VAL A 276 -6.40 -12.93 -4.04
C VAL A 276 -6.99 -14.29 -4.38
N GLY A 277 -8.32 -14.41 -4.45
CA GLY A 277 -8.98 -15.65 -4.86
C GLY A 277 -10.46 -15.64 -4.52
N ASN A 278 -11.09 -16.80 -4.38
CA ASN A 278 -12.39 -16.89 -3.71
C ASN A 278 -12.23 -16.86 -2.17
N LEU A 279 -13.32 -16.69 -1.44
CA LEU A 279 -13.29 -16.58 0.04
C LEU A 279 -12.58 -17.74 0.73
N GLU A 280 -12.80 -18.97 0.28
CA GLU A 280 -12.19 -20.15 0.89
C GLU A 280 -10.67 -20.20 0.62
N THR A 281 -10.26 -19.84 -0.59
CA THR A 281 -8.85 -19.71 -0.96
C THR A 281 -8.16 -18.65 -0.09
N VAL A 282 -8.82 -17.51 0.13
CA VAL A 282 -8.30 -16.43 0.98
C VAL A 282 -8.19 -16.89 2.43
N ARG A 283 -9.25 -17.51 2.99
CA ARG A 283 -9.26 -18.06 4.35
C ARG A 283 -8.14 -19.08 4.57
N ALA A 284 -7.99 -20.03 3.66
CA ALA A 284 -6.99 -21.08 3.75
C ALA A 284 -5.56 -20.52 3.69
N ALA A 285 -5.31 -19.54 2.81
CA ALA A 285 -4.02 -18.88 2.72
C ALA A 285 -3.70 -18.07 3.98
N LEU A 286 -4.68 -17.33 4.53
CA LEU A 286 -4.52 -16.60 5.79
C LEU A 286 -4.17 -17.53 6.94
N ARG A 287 -4.82 -18.70 7.01
CA ARG A 287 -4.47 -19.71 8.00
C ARG A 287 -3.05 -20.23 7.80
N ALA A 288 -2.67 -20.56 6.57
CA ALA A 288 -1.33 -21.05 6.27
C ALA A 288 -0.23 -20.01 6.58
N LEU A 289 -0.48 -18.73 6.30
CA LEU A 289 0.44 -17.64 6.64
C LEU A 289 0.55 -17.45 8.14
N GLN A 290 -0.58 -17.48 8.86
CA GLN A 290 -0.63 -17.36 10.32
C GLN A 290 0.14 -18.49 11.04
N ASP A 291 0.16 -19.69 10.47
CA ASP A 291 0.88 -20.83 11.02
C ASP A 291 2.39 -20.82 10.64
N ALA A 292 2.80 -20.04 9.64
CA ALA A 292 4.13 -20.12 9.02
C ALA A 292 5.03 -18.88 9.20
N GLU A 293 4.48 -17.75 9.66
CA GLU A 293 5.18 -16.48 9.90
C GLU A 293 5.18 -16.12 11.40
#